data_AF-A0A7L1N368-F1
#
_entry.id   AF-A0A7L1N368-F1
#
_cell.length_a   1.000
_cell.length_b   1.000
_cell.length_c   1.000
_cell.angle_alpha   90.00
_cell.angle_beta   90.00
_cell.angle_gamma   90.00
#
_symmetry.space_group_name_H-M   'P 1'
#
loop_
_entity.id
_entity.type
_entity.pdbx_description
1 polymer ?
#
loop_
_entity_poly.entity_id
_entity_poly.type
_entity_poly.pdbx_seq_one_letter_code
_entity_poly.pdbx_strand_id
1 'polypeptide(L)'
;GLLMALDVPQERGLGHLDQRFLDGLEVCRFPLLPFLQPLPLDWMYLLYTVMFLGALGIMLGLCYRLSCVAFLGPYWYLLLLDKTTWNNHSYLYGLLGFQLALVGADRYWSLDGLLWPRKRNAHVPLWNYTLLRAQIFIVYFIAGLKKLDADWVGGYSMGSLGRHWLFSPFKLVLSEEMTCWLVVHGGGLLLDLSAGFLLFFDATRPVALVFVTYFHCMNSQLFSIGEMGGRRPHSPPGHPKTPQFHSRFHQHVKITYRDGLTGEVGYLKPGVFTQSRRWKDHADMLKQYSTCLSRLLPHYNVSEPQIFFDIWVSINDRFQQRLVDPRVDLVKAPWSPWSPTPWVLPLLLELSPWRQRLKELETQLDEDTDVVFIADFPGLHLENFVSEDLGNTSLQVLRGEVLLELVEQQRNHSLREGQGMQVPAGQYHRVHTVSAEPAAYLYLYVNTTARQLHAGLARLQELRDRVRNGSGEG
;
A
#
# COMPACT_ATOMS: atom_id res chain seq x y z
N GLY A 1 -11.69 -7.38 24.82
CA GLY A 1 -11.44 -6.72 26.11
C GLY A 1 -10.03 -6.20 26.19
N LEU A 2 -9.11 -6.97 26.77
CA LEU A 2 -7.71 -6.53 27.00
C LEU A 2 -7.02 -6.00 25.73
N LEU A 3 -7.02 -6.78 24.65
CA LEU A 3 -6.43 -6.32 23.38
C LEU A 3 -7.09 -5.03 22.88
N MET A 4 -8.40 -4.81 23.15
CA MET A 4 -9.13 -3.61 22.71
C MET A 4 -8.66 -2.40 23.48
N ALA A 5 -8.44 -2.58 24.79
CA ALA A 5 -7.90 -1.51 25.64
C ALA A 5 -6.46 -1.13 25.23
N LEU A 6 -5.65 -2.08 24.74
CA LEU A 6 -4.29 -1.79 24.25
C LEU A 6 -4.30 -1.13 22.85
N ASP A 7 -5.19 -1.56 21.96
CA ASP A 7 -5.33 -1.04 20.59
C ASP A 7 -5.80 0.42 20.56
N VAL A 8 -6.74 0.82 21.43
CA VAL A 8 -7.30 2.18 21.43
C VAL A 8 -6.22 3.29 21.56
N PRO A 9 -5.29 3.24 22.53
CA PRO A 9 -4.28 4.28 22.66
C PRO A 9 -3.16 4.22 21.62
N GLN A 10 -2.75 3.03 21.23
CA GLN A 10 -1.62 2.82 20.33
C GLN A 10 -2.08 2.89 18.87
N GLU A 11 -2.79 1.86 18.45
CA GLU A 11 -3.16 1.58 17.06
C GLU A 11 -4.30 2.46 16.55
N ARG A 12 -5.23 2.89 17.41
CA ARG A 12 -6.28 3.86 17.04
C ARG A 12 -5.83 5.30 17.32
N GLY A 13 -4.66 5.51 17.90
CA GLY A 13 -4.01 6.82 17.97
C GLY A 13 -4.63 7.81 18.96
N LEU A 14 -5.19 7.36 20.09
CA LEU A 14 -5.56 8.28 21.18
C LEU A 14 -4.33 9.07 21.67
N GLY A 15 -3.16 8.44 21.68
CA GLY A 15 -1.92 9.08 22.15
C GLY A 15 -1.41 10.22 21.26
N HIS A 16 -1.86 10.31 20.01
CA HIS A 16 -1.39 11.28 19.00
C HIS A 16 -2.57 11.85 18.19
N LEU A 17 -3.68 12.12 18.88
CA LEU A 17 -4.97 12.44 18.26
C LEU A 17 -4.94 13.80 17.52
N ASP A 18 -4.22 14.77 18.06
CA ASP A 18 -3.93 16.08 17.45
C ASP A 18 -3.21 15.94 16.10
N GLN A 19 -2.16 15.12 16.05
CA GLN A 19 -1.39 14.86 14.83
C GLN A 19 -2.21 14.07 13.81
N ARG A 20 -3.06 13.15 14.30
CA ARG A 20 -3.91 12.32 13.44
C ARG A 20 -4.96 13.16 12.70
N PHE A 21 -5.62 14.06 13.41
CA PHE A 21 -6.71 14.85 12.83
C PHE A 21 -6.27 16.21 12.27
N LEU A 22 -5.00 16.59 12.47
CA LEU A 22 -4.37 17.79 11.94
C LEU A 22 -5.20 19.03 12.28
N ASP A 23 -5.42 19.23 13.57
CA ASP A 23 -6.31 20.29 14.05
C ASP A 23 -5.90 21.66 13.51
N GLY A 24 -6.88 22.43 13.07
CA GLY A 24 -6.67 23.76 12.46
C GLY A 24 -6.11 23.78 11.03
N LEU A 25 -5.83 22.63 10.38
CA LEU A 25 -5.36 22.59 8.99
C LEU A 25 -6.45 22.19 8.00
N GLU A 26 -6.50 22.88 6.86
CA GLU A 26 -7.34 22.49 5.73
C GLU A 26 -6.72 21.30 4.98
N VAL A 27 -7.27 20.11 5.24
CA VAL A 27 -6.79 18.86 4.63
C VAL A 27 -7.92 18.07 4.00
N CYS A 28 -7.60 17.38 2.91
CA CYS A 28 -8.48 16.45 2.26
C CYS A 28 -8.55 15.14 3.04
N ARG A 29 -9.77 14.79 3.43
CA ARG A 29 -10.11 13.57 4.18
C ARG A 29 -10.87 12.60 3.29
N PHE A 30 -10.84 11.32 3.68
CA PHE A 30 -11.39 10.22 2.88
C PHE A 30 -12.40 9.40 3.69
N PRO A 31 -13.54 9.98 4.10
CA PRO A 31 -14.58 9.24 4.80
C PRO A 31 -15.25 8.24 3.86
N LEU A 32 -15.84 7.17 4.40
CA LEU A 32 -16.68 6.28 3.59
C LEU A 32 -17.96 7.00 3.14
N LEU A 33 -18.58 7.74 4.06
CA LEU A 33 -19.80 8.50 3.81
C LEU A 33 -19.45 10.00 3.70
N PRO A 34 -19.84 10.70 2.62
CA PRO A 34 -19.40 12.09 2.38
C PRO A 34 -19.78 13.10 3.47
N PHE A 35 -20.82 12.82 4.26
CA PHE A 35 -21.28 13.68 5.35
C PHE A 35 -20.54 13.46 6.67
N LEU A 36 -19.72 12.41 6.79
CA LEU A 36 -18.94 12.17 8.00
C LEU A 36 -17.75 13.13 8.06
N GLN A 37 -17.68 13.88 9.14
CA GLN A 37 -16.58 14.79 9.46
C GLN A 37 -16.17 14.57 10.92
N PRO A 38 -14.89 14.74 11.27
CA PRO A 38 -14.46 14.64 12.65
C PRO A 38 -15.16 15.72 13.48
N LEU A 39 -15.43 15.38 14.74
CA LEU A 39 -15.88 16.34 15.73
C LEU A 39 -14.73 17.29 16.07
N PRO A 40 -15.00 18.43 16.73
CA PRO A 40 -13.93 19.25 17.29
C PRO A 40 -13.02 18.42 18.19
N LEU A 41 -11.74 18.80 18.29
CA LEU A 41 -10.70 17.98 18.89
C LEU A 41 -11.05 17.50 20.32
N ASP A 42 -11.61 18.38 21.16
CA ASP A 42 -12.03 18.04 22.52
C ASP A 42 -13.10 16.93 22.57
N TRP A 43 -14.06 16.98 21.64
CA TRP A 43 -15.10 15.96 21.51
C TRP A 43 -14.54 14.65 20.96
N MET A 44 -13.49 14.72 20.14
CA MET A 44 -12.78 13.52 19.70
C MET A 44 -12.05 12.86 20.88
N TYR A 45 -11.40 13.61 21.77
CA TYR A 45 -10.84 13.04 23.00
C TYR A 45 -11.91 12.34 23.85
N LEU A 46 -13.06 12.98 24.07
CA LEU A 46 -14.17 12.37 24.80
C LEU A 46 -14.66 11.08 24.13
N LEU A 47 -14.85 11.09 22.81
CA LEU A 47 -15.29 9.93 22.04
C LEU A 47 -14.31 8.75 22.19
N TYR A 48 -13.01 9.02 22.15
CA TYR A 48 -11.99 8.01 22.38
C TYR A 48 -11.95 7.52 23.83
N THR A 49 -12.15 8.39 24.82
CA THR A 49 -12.26 7.99 26.23
C THR A 49 -13.45 7.05 26.43
N VAL A 50 -14.61 7.34 25.83
CA VAL A 50 -15.78 6.45 25.87
C VAL A 50 -15.46 5.10 25.23
N MET A 51 -14.77 5.09 24.08
CA MET A 51 -14.32 3.87 23.42
C MET A 51 -13.37 3.05 24.33
N PHE A 52 -12.41 3.71 24.95
CA PHE A 52 -11.43 3.08 25.85
C PHE A 52 -12.08 2.48 27.10
N LEU A 53 -12.97 3.24 27.75
CA LEU A 53 -13.74 2.76 28.90
C LEU A 53 -14.66 1.60 28.52
N GLY A 54 -15.28 1.64 27.33
CA GLY A 54 -16.03 0.52 26.77
C GLY A 54 -15.15 -0.73 26.62
N ALA A 55 -13.93 -0.59 26.08
CA ALA A 55 -12.98 -1.70 25.95
C ALA A 55 -12.57 -2.29 27.32
N LEU A 56 -12.33 -1.45 28.33
CA LEU A 56 -12.05 -1.88 29.71
C LEU A 56 -13.26 -2.57 30.34
N GLY A 57 -14.47 -2.05 30.13
CA GLY A 57 -15.71 -2.68 30.58
C GLY A 57 -15.93 -4.06 29.96
N ILE A 58 -15.64 -4.22 28.66
CA ILE A 58 -15.65 -5.53 27.99
C ILE A 58 -14.59 -6.46 28.59
N MET A 59 -13.39 -5.95 28.89
CA MET A 59 -12.31 -6.73 29.50
C MET A 59 -12.70 -7.30 30.86
N LEU A 60 -13.31 -6.47 31.70
CA LEU A 60 -13.71 -6.83 33.06
C LEU A 60 -15.07 -7.55 33.11
N GLY A 61 -15.82 -7.53 32.00
CA GLY A 61 -17.21 -7.97 31.97
C GLY A 61 -18.10 -7.12 32.88
N LEU A 62 -17.85 -5.81 32.95
CA LEU A 62 -18.63 -4.83 33.73
C LEU A 62 -19.62 -4.11 32.81
N CYS A 63 -20.89 -4.04 33.24
CA CYS A 63 -22.01 -3.50 32.47
C CYS A 63 -21.95 -3.96 31.01
N TYR A 64 -21.71 -5.26 30.80
CA TYR A 64 -21.09 -5.77 29.57
C TYR A 64 -21.73 -5.29 28.26
N ARG A 65 -23.07 -5.32 28.19
CA ARG A 65 -23.81 -4.89 26.99
C ARG A 65 -23.65 -3.39 26.72
N LEU A 66 -23.68 -2.58 27.78
CA LEU A 66 -23.43 -1.14 27.67
C LEU A 66 -21.98 -0.86 27.26
N SER A 67 -21.02 -1.60 27.83
CA SER A 67 -19.60 -1.50 27.48
C SER A 67 -19.33 -1.87 26.02
N CYS A 68 -20.03 -2.88 25.48
CA CYS A 68 -20.01 -3.20 24.06
C CYS A 68 -20.51 -2.05 23.18
N VAL A 69 -21.64 -1.42 23.53
CA VAL A 69 -22.18 -0.27 22.79
C VAL A 69 -21.24 0.93 22.87
N ALA A 70 -20.71 1.23 24.06
CA ALA A 70 -19.76 2.31 24.30
C ALA A 70 -18.45 2.14 23.51
N PHE A 71 -18.02 0.89 23.28
CA PHE A 71 -16.90 0.61 22.38
C PHE A 71 -17.32 0.74 20.90
N LEU A 72 -18.41 0.09 20.50
CA LEU A 72 -18.77 -0.09 19.09
C LEU A 72 -19.15 1.19 18.37
N GLY A 73 -19.94 2.07 19.00
CA GLY A 73 -20.38 3.30 18.37
C GLY A 73 -19.19 4.18 17.94
N PRO A 74 -18.34 4.59 18.88
CA PRO A 74 -17.08 5.29 18.59
C PRO A 74 -16.17 4.53 17.60
N TYR A 75 -16.01 3.22 17.77
CA TYR A 75 -15.12 2.43 16.93
C TYR A 75 -15.53 2.48 15.44
N TRP A 76 -16.81 2.21 15.15
CA TRP A 76 -17.31 2.25 13.77
C TRP A 76 -17.35 3.65 13.23
N TYR A 77 -17.67 4.66 14.04
CA TYR A 77 -17.56 6.05 13.64
C TYR A 77 -16.14 6.38 13.16
N LEU A 78 -15.11 6.06 13.95
CA LEU A 78 -13.71 6.32 13.61
C LEU A 78 -13.24 5.52 12.39
N LEU A 79 -13.68 4.27 12.26
CA LEU A 79 -13.36 3.45 11.10
C LEU A 79 -13.97 4.07 9.83
N LEU A 80 -15.26 4.42 9.85
CA LEU A 80 -15.97 4.99 8.69
C LEU A 80 -15.50 6.41 8.34
N LEU A 81 -14.92 7.13 9.29
CA LEU A 81 -14.43 8.49 9.12
C LEU A 81 -13.17 8.58 8.24
N ASP A 82 -12.35 7.53 8.19
CA ASP A 82 -11.04 7.59 7.53
C ASP A 82 -10.60 6.27 6.87
N LYS A 83 -10.86 6.17 5.56
CA LYS A 83 -10.45 5.04 4.71
C LYS A 83 -8.95 4.87 4.59
N THR A 84 -8.17 5.91 4.86
CA THR A 84 -6.70 5.82 4.70
C THR A 84 -6.09 4.80 5.66
N THR A 85 -6.71 4.61 6.82
CA THR A 85 -6.25 3.71 7.89
C THR A 85 -6.84 2.30 7.84
N TRP A 86 -7.63 2.00 6.81
CA TRP A 86 -8.33 0.73 6.70
C TRP A 86 -7.40 -0.45 6.50
N ASN A 87 -7.58 -1.46 7.34
CA ASN A 87 -6.79 -2.68 7.34
C ASN A 87 -7.76 -3.82 7.69
N ASN A 88 -7.54 -5.00 7.11
CA ASN A 88 -8.33 -6.20 7.37
C ASN A 88 -8.44 -6.52 8.87
N HIS A 89 -7.39 -6.28 9.66
CA HIS A 89 -7.39 -6.47 11.11
C HIS A 89 -8.34 -5.50 11.81
N SER A 90 -8.31 -4.21 11.45
CA SER A 90 -9.24 -3.20 11.99
C SER A 90 -10.69 -3.57 11.67
N TYR A 91 -10.96 -4.01 10.44
CA TYR A 91 -12.31 -4.44 10.06
C TYR A 91 -12.76 -5.68 10.85
N LEU A 92 -11.91 -6.69 10.97
CA LEU A 92 -12.16 -7.87 11.80
C LEU A 92 -12.43 -7.49 13.26
N TYR A 93 -11.73 -6.49 13.78
CA TYR A 93 -11.93 -6.01 15.14
C TYR A 93 -13.31 -5.40 15.37
N GLY A 94 -13.80 -4.61 14.40
CA GLY A 94 -15.17 -4.10 14.40
C GLY A 94 -16.21 -5.22 14.37
N LEU A 95 -16.00 -6.24 13.54
CA LEU A 95 -16.88 -7.41 13.46
C LEU A 95 -16.89 -8.22 14.76
N LEU A 96 -15.72 -8.51 15.34
CA LEU A 96 -15.61 -9.21 16.61
C LEU A 96 -16.23 -8.40 17.75
N GLY A 97 -16.03 -7.09 17.77
CA GLY A 97 -16.72 -6.20 18.72
C GLY A 97 -18.24 -6.30 18.60
N PHE A 98 -18.77 -6.30 17.37
CA PHE A 98 -20.21 -6.44 17.12
C PHE A 98 -20.73 -7.81 17.60
N GLN A 99 -20.01 -8.88 17.29
CA GLN A 99 -20.36 -10.23 17.75
C GLN A 99 -20.29 -10.36 19.27
N LEU A 100 -19.31 -9.72 19.93
CA LEU A 100 -19.25 -9.64 21.39
C LEU A 100 -20.52 -9.00 21.96
N ALA A 101 -21.05 -7.94 21.33
CA ALA A 101 -22.30 -7.34 21.76
C ALA A 101 -23.52 -8.29 21.70
N LEU A 102 -23.46 -9.37 20.92
CA LEU A 102 -24.54 -10.36 20.79
C LEU A 102 -24.39 -11.53 21.76
N VAL A 103 -23.16 -11.99 22.00
CA VAL A 103 -22.88 -13.17 22.82
C VAL A 103 -22.94 -12.89 24.32
N GLY A 104 -23.04 -13.94 25.13
CA GLY A 104 -23.02 -13.88 26.59
C GLY A 104 -21.61 -14.11 27.15
N ALA A 105 -20.63 -13.27 26.79
CA ALA A 105 -19.27 -13.39 27.34
C ALA A 105 -19.19 -12.92 28.82
N ASP A 106 -20.24 -12.28 29.34
CA ASP A 106 -20.36 -11.80 30.71
C ASP A 106 -20.79 -12.87 31.72
N ARG A 107 -20.96 -14.13 31.32
CA ARG A 107 -21.49 -15.20 32.18
C ARG A 107 -20.44 -15.93 33.00
N TYR A 108 -19.17 -15.80 32.65
CA TYR A 108 -18.07 -16.46 33.34
C TYR A 108 -16.96 -15.45 33.62
N TRP A 109 -16.44 -15.44 34.86
CA TRP A 109 -15.32 -14.59 35.29
C TRP A 109 -15.50 -13.08 34.96
N SER A 110 -16.70 -12.56 35.20
CA SER A 110 -17.05 -11.15 34.99
C SER A 110 -17.33 -10.42 36.30
N LEU A 111 -17.09 -9.11 36.34
CA LEU A 111 -17.53 -8.26 37.45
C LEU A 111 -19.07 -8.21 37.54
N ASP A 112 -19.78 -8.28 36.41
CA ASP A 112 -21.24 -8.42 36.38
C ASP A 112 -21.72 -9.65 37.15
N GLY A 113 -21.01 -10.77 37.07
CA GLY A 113 -21.33 -11.98 37.83
C GLY A 113 -21.08 -11.85 39.34
N LEU A 114 -20.16 -10.97 39.76
CA LEU A 114 -19.95 -10.65 41.17
C LEU A 114 -21.07 -9.76 41.71
N LEU A 115 -21.53 -8.78 40.92
CA LEU A 115 -22.60 -7.85 41.27
C LEU A 115 -24.00 -8.50 41.19
N TRP A 116 -24.21 -9.38 40.20
CA TRP A 116 -25.48 -10.03 39.93
C TRP A 116 -25.32 -11.56 39.89
N PRO A 117 -25.58 -12.26 41.01
CA PRO A 117 -25.38 -13.71 41.12
C PRO A 117 -26.09 -14.54 40.04
N ARG A 118 -27.22 -14.06 39.49
CA ARG A 118 -27.95 -14.73 38.40
C ARG A 118 -27.12 -14.89 37.11
N LYS A 119 -26.14 -14.02 36.87
CA LYS A 119 -25.26 -14.10 35.69
C LYS A 119 -24.05 -15.01 35.91
N ARG A 120 -23.69 -15.27 37.16
CA ARG A 120 -22.44 -15.95 37.54
C ARG A 120 -22.50 -17.43 37.17
N ASN A 121 -21.51 -17.89 36.40
CA ASN A 121 -21.40 -19.27 35.92
C ASN A 121 -22.67 -19.77 35.22
N ALA A 122 -23.40 -18.86 34.57
CA ALA A 122 -24.60 -19.22 33.85
C ALA A 122 -24.26 -19.94 32.54
N HIS A 123 -25.14 -20.84 32.11
CA HIS A 123 -24.97 -21.58 30.86
C HIS A 123 -24.85 -20.64 29.65
N VAL A 124 -23.85 -20.90 28.80
CA VAL A 124 -23.60 -20.17 27.55
C VAL A 124 -23.88 -21.11 26.38
N PRO A 125 -24.85 -20.80 25.50
CA PRO A 125 -25.12 -21.63 24.33
C PRO A 125 -23.90 -21.77 23.41
N LEU A 126 -23.73 -22.95 22.81
CA LEU A 126 -22.61 -23.25 21.93
C LEU A 126 -22.52 -22.31 20.72
N TRP A 127 -23.65 -21.79 20.21
CA TRP A 127 -23.66 -20.89 19.06
C TRP A 127 -22.87 -19.60 19.30
N ASN A 128 -22.80 -19.10 20.54
CA ASN A 128 -21.99 -17.92 20.88
C ASN A 128 -20.53 -18.13 20.49
N TYR A 129 -20.06 -19.33 20.79
CA TYR A 129 -18.69 -19.73 20.55
C TYR A 129 -18.45 -20.10 19.09
N THR A 130 -19.40 -20.81 18.46
CA THR A 130 -19.37 -21.13 17.03
C THR A 130 -19.36 -19.87 16.17
N LEU A 131 -20.08 -18.81 16.57
CA LEU A 131 -20.11 -17.53 15.84
C LEU A 131 -18.71 -16.90 15.75
N LEU A 132 -18.00 -16.80 16.89
CA LEU A 132 -16.64 -16.24 16.93
C LEU A 132 -15.65 -17.14 16.16
N ARG A 133 -15.76 -18.47 16.30
CA ARG A 133 -14.92 -19.41 15.54
C ARG A 133 -15.15 -19.29 14.04
N ALA A 134 -16.41 -19.19 13.60
CA ALA A 134 -16.77 -19.04 12.20
C ALA A 134 -16.22 -17.73 11.62
N GLN A 135 -16.22 -16.63 12.39
CA GLN A 135 -15.63 -15.37 11.96
C GLN A 135 -14.12 -15.51 11.66
N ILE A 136 -13.37 -16.21 12.52
CA ILE A 136 -11.94 -16.47 12.28
C ILE A 136 -11.74 -17.41 11.09
N PHE A 137 -12.56 -18.46 10.99
CA PHE A 137 -12.57 -19.37 9.85
C PHE A 137 -12.72 -18.62 8.52
N ILE A 138 -13.71 -17.73 8.43
CA ILE A 138 -14.00 -16.96 7.21
C ILE A 138 -12.79 -16.12 6.80
N VAL A 139 -12.13 -15.43 7.73
CA VAL A 139 -10.98 -14.59 7.40
C VAL A 139 -9.83 -15.40 6.80
N TYR A 140 -9.49 -16.53 7.42
CA TYR A 140 -8.44 -17.42 6.89
C TYR A 140 -8.83 -17.99 5.53
N PHE A 141 -10.03 -18.57 5.44
CA PHE A 141 -10.47 -19.25 4.23
C PHE A 141 -10.55 -18.29 3.04
N ILE A 142 -11.11 -17.10 3.23
CA ILE A 142 -11.16 -16.07 2.17
C ILE A 142 -9.75 -15.56 1.83
N ALA A 143 -8.85 -15.40 2.80
CA ALA A 143 -7.46 -15.06 2.53
C ALA A 143 -6.77 -16.14 1.68
N GLY A 144 -7.01 -17.42 1.97
CA GLY A 144 -6.51 -18.56 1.20
C GLY A 144 -7.08 -18.60 -0.22
N LEU A 145 -8.40 -18.40 -0.38
CA LEU A 145 -9.02 -18.30 -1.70
C LEU A 145 -8.44 -17.15 -2.52
N LYS A 146 -8.15 -16.00 -1.89
CA LYS A 146 -7.52 -14.87 -2.58
C LYS A 146 -6.11 -15.22 -3.07
N LYS A 147 -5.34 -16.03 -2.31
CA LYS A 147 -4.00 -16.51 -2.67
C LYS A 147 -3.98 -17.56 -3.79
N LEU A 148 -5.14 -18.00 -4.30
CA LEU A 148 -5.21 -18.85 -5.49
C LEU A 148 -5.01 -18.08 -6.80
N ASP A 149 -4.89 -16.75 -6.73
CA ASP A 149 -4.60 -15.95 -7.91
C ASP A 149 -3.23 -16.30 -8.53
N ALA A 150 -3.13 -16.11 -9.85
CA ALA A 150 -1.95 -16.50 -10.61
C ALA A 150 -0.67 -15.75 -10.19
N ASP A 151 -0.79 -14.53 -9.66
CA ASP A 151 0.39 -13.79 -9.19
C ASP A 151 0.93 -14.37 -7.89
N TRP A 152 0.06 -14.78 -6.96
CA TRP A 152 0.49 -15.46 -5.73
C TRP A 152 1.02 -16.86 -6.02
N VAL A 153 0.28 -17.71 -6.74
CA VAL A 153 0.71 -19.08 -7.04
C VAL A 153 1.99 -19.09 -7.89
N GLY A 154 2.15 -18.10 -8.78
CA GLY A 154 3.33 -17.92 -9.61
C GLY A 154 4.54 -17.33 -8.90
N GLY A 155 4.43 -16.93 -7.62
CA GLY A 155 5.55 -16.37 -6.86
C GLY A 155 5.89 -14.90 -7.14
N TYR A 156 5.02 -14.19 -7.87
CA TYR A 156 5.24 -12.79 -8.27
C TYR A 156 4.79 -11.78 -7.19
N SER A 157 3.94 -12.21 -6.28
CA SER A 157 3.41 -11.36 -5.21
C SER A 157 4.40 -11.28 -4.05
N MET A 158 5.02 -10.12 -3.82
CA MET A 158 6.08 -9.99 -2.82
C MET A 158 7.28 -10.93 -3.07
N GLY A 159 7.71 -11.11 -4.33
CA GLY A 159 8.78 -12.06 -4.70
C GLY A 159 10.12 -11.86 -3.95
N SER A 160 10.38 -10.67 -3.43
CA SER A 160 11.57 -10.36 -2.63
C SER A 160 11.52 -10.86 -1.18
N LEU A 161 10.36 -11.32 -0.69
CA LEU A 161 10.18 -11.68 0.73
C LEU A 161 11.03 -12.88 1.14
N GLY A 162 11.28 -13.82 0.21
CA GLY A 162 12.19 -14.94 0.41
C GLY A 162 13.64 -14.53 0.71
N ARG A 163 14.05 -13.29 0.40
CA ARG A 163 15.39 -12.76 0.73
C ARG A 163 15.58 -12.50 2.22
N HIS A 164 14.49 -12.30 2.96
CA HIS A 164 14.54 -11.94 4.37
C HIS A 164 15.24 -13.01 5.22
N TRP A 165 15.98 -12.59 6.25
CA TRP A 165 16.81 -13.45 7.11
C TRP A 165 16.03 -14.56 7.83
N LEU A 166 14.73 -14.32 8.06
CA LEU A 166 13.82 -15.31 8.65
C LEU A 166 13.78 -16.62 7.86
N PHE A 167 14.02 -16.55 6.56
CA PHE A 167 14.01 -17.72 5.68
C PHE A 167 15.40 -18.34 5.48
N SER A 168 16.47 -17.78 6.07
CA SER A 168 17.83 -18.31 5.97
C SER A 168 17.96 -19.78 6.36
N PRO A 169 17.25 -20.31 7.39
CA PRO A 169 17.31 -21.75 7.70
C PRO A 169 16.85 -22.64 6.54
N PHE A 170 15.84 -22.21 5.78
CA PHE A 170 15.36 -22.95 4.60
C PHE A 170 16.37 -22.90 3.45
N LYS A 171 17.14 -21.82 3.35
CA LYS A 171 18.17 -21.63 2.31
C LYS A 171 19.40 -22.52 2.47
N LEU A 172 19.53 -23.21 3.61
CA LEU A 172 20.56 -24.24 3.79
C LEU A 172 20.29 -25.47 2.91
N VAL A 173 19.04 -25.69 2.50
CA VAL A 173 18.60 -26.87 1.75
C VAL A 173 17.93 -26.48 0.42
N LEU A 174 17.30 -25.31 0.35
CA LEU A 174 16.58 -24.82 -0.83
C LEU A 174 17.29 -23.61 -1.45
N SER A 175 17.17 -23.42 -2.76
CA SER A 175 17.58 -22.15 -3.37
C SER A 175 16.69 -21.00 -2.88
N GLU A 176 17.13 -19.75 -3.08
CA GLU A 176 16.32 -18.58 -2.75
C GLU A 176 14.96 -18.60 -3.47
N GLU A 177 14.96 -18.93 -4.76
CA GLU A 177 13.75 -18.99 -5.57
C GLU A 177 12.81 -20.10 -5.09
N MET A 178 13.34 -21.29 -4.79
CA MET A 178 12.53 -22.39 -4.24
C MET A 178 11.99 -22.08 -2.85
N THR A 179 12.78 -21.39 -2.01
CA THR A 179 12.34 -20.94 -0.68
C THR A 179 11.18 -19.96 -0.81
N CYS A 180 11.30 -18.97 -1.70
CA CYS A 180 10.24 -18.02 -1.96
C CYS A 180 8.97 -18.72 -2.49
N TRP A 181 9.11 -19.61 -3.46
CA TRP A 181 7.96 -20.27 -4.07
C TRP A 181 7.29 -21.30 -3.15
N LEU A 182 8.04 -22.24 -2.55
CA LEU A 182 7.47 -23.31 -1.73
C LEU A 182 7.10 -22.84 -0.32
N VAL A 183 7.99 -22.12 0.37
CA VAL A 183 7.81 -21.79 1.79
C VAL A 183 6.92 -20.56 1.93
N VAL A 184 7.23 -19.47 1.23
CA VAL A 184 6.46 -18.22 1.35
C VAL A 184 5.10 -18.34 0.67
N HIS A 185 5.07 -18.65 -0.62
CA HIS A 185 3.82 -18.67 -1.39
C HIS A 185 3.02 -19.95 -1.15
N GLY A 186 3.66 -21.12 -1.30
CA GLY A 186 3.04 -22.42 -1.05
C GLY A 186 2.59 -22.60 0.40
N GLY A 187 3.51 -22.36 1.36
CA GLY A 187 3.22 -22.44 2.79
C GLY A 187 2.15 -21.43 3.24
N GLY A 188 2.24 -20.18 2.78
CA GLY A 188 1.23 -19.15 3.09
C GLY A 188 -0.16 -19.50 2.53
N LEU A 189 -0.24 -20.03 1.30
CA LEU A 189 -1.49 -20.49 0.69
C LEU A 189 -2.09 -21.69 1.44
N LEU A 190 -1.27 -22.72 1.71
CA LEU A 190 -1.70 -23.93 2.40
C LEU A 190 -2.19 -23.61 3.81
N LEU A 191 -1.45 -22.77 4.54
CA LEU A 191 -1.84 -22.37 5.88
C LEU A 191 -3.17 -21.63 5.87
N ASP A 192 -3.36 -20.63 5.01
CA ASP A 192 -4.61 -19.86 5.01
C ASP A 192 -5.83 -20.68 4.60
N LEU A 193 -5.69 -21.60 3.62
CA LEU A 193 -6.77 -22.50 3.23
C LEU A 193 -7.13 -23.52 4.32
N SER A 194 -6.16 -23.95 5.14
CA SER A 194 -6.36 -25.02 6.13
C SER A 194 -6.57 -24.52 7.56
N ALA A 195 -6.03 -23.36 7.95
CA ALA A 195 -6.01 -22.85 9.32
C ALA A 195 -7.42 -22.69 9.90
N GLY A 196 -8.38 -22.23 9.09
CA GLY A 196 -9.78 -22.16 9.49
C GLY A 196 -10.31 -23.52 9.96
N PHE A 197 -10.16 -24.56 9.13
CA PHE A 197 -10.60 -25.92 9.47
C PHE A 197 -9.86 -26.47 10.69
N LEU A 198 -8.53 -26.30 10.73
CA LEU A 198 -7.70 -26.83 11.80
C LEU A 198 -8.01 -26.17 13.16
N LEU A 199 -8.32 -24.88 13.19
CA LEU A 199 -8.74 -24.17 14.41
C LEU A 199 -10.16 -24.52 14.84
N PHE A 200 -11.03 -24.88 13.89
CA PHE A 200 -12.45 -25.13 14.15
C PHE A 200 -12.67 -26.40 14.96
N PHE A 201 -11.98 -27.50 14.65
CA PHE A 201 -12.12 -28.78 15.35
C PHE A 201 -11.23 -28.87 16.59
N ASP A 202 -11.75 -29.46 17.67
CA ASP A 202 -11.05 -29.51 18.96
C ASP A 202 -9.77 -30.36 18.91
N ALA A 203 -9.78 -31.46 18.15
CA ALA A 203 -8.63 -32.36 18.00
C ALA A 203 -7.43 -31.71 17.28
N THR A 204 -7.69 -30.87 16.27
CA THR A 204 -6.65 -30.24 15.44
C THR A 204 -6.22 -28.87 15.97
N ARG A 205 -7.02 -28.23 16.83
CA ARG A 205 -6.76 -26.86 17.29
C ARG A 205 -5.39 -26.66 17.96
N PRO A 206 -4.90 -27.53 18.87
CA PRO A 206 -3.60 -27.30 19.50
C PRO A 206 -2.46 -27.21 18.48
N VAL A 207 -2.49 -28.06 17.45
CA VAL A 207 -1.53 -28.05 16.34
C VAL A 207 -1.69 -26.78 15.51
N ALA A 208 -2.93 -26.42 15.17
CA ALA A 208 -3.24 -25.20 14.42
C ALA A 208 -2.71 -23.94 15.14
N LEU A 209 -2.87 -23.86 16.46
CA LEU A 209 -2.40 -22.73 17.27
C LEU A 209 -0.88 -22.56 17.17
N VAL A 210 -0.10 -23.65 17.12
CA VAL A 210 1.35 -23.58 16.93
C VAL A 210 1.69 -22.95 15.57
N PHE A 211 1.14 -23.49 14.49
CA PHE A 211 1.44 -22.99 13.13
C PHE A 211 0.94 -21.57 12.89
N VAL A 212 -0.28 -21.26 13.34
CA VAL A 212 -0.86 -19.91 13.21
C VAL A 212 -0.10 -18.89 14.04
N THR A 213 0.30 -19.24 15.26
CA THR A 213 1.12 -18.35 16.10
C THR A 213 2.48 -18.11 15.46
N TYR A 214 3.14 -19.16 14.98
CA TYR A 214 4.41 -19.03 14.28
C TYR A 214 4.30 -18.13 13.04
N PHE A 215 3.26 -18.33 12.22
CA PHE A 215 3.00 -17.50 11.04
C PHE A 215 2.77 -16.04 11.38
N HIS A 216 2.01 -15.74 12.43
CA HIS A 216 1.79 -14.36 12.88
C HIS A 216 3.03 -13.72 13.47
N CYS A 217 3.84 -14.47 14.23
CA CYS A 217 5.13 -14.01 14.71
C CYS A 217 6.10 -13.74 13.55
N MET A 218 6.11 -14.58 12.52
CA MET A 218 6.90 -14.34 11.32
C MET A 218 6.41 -13.07 10.59
N ASN A 219 5.10 -12.92 10.41
CA ASN A 219 4.52 -11.74 9.77
C ASN A 219 4.76 -10.45 10.55
N SER A 220 4.77 -10.48 11.89
CA SER A 220 5.07 -9.28 12.70
C SER A 220 6.53 -8.83 12.57
N GLN A 221 7.43 -9.72 12.16
CA GLN A 221 8.82 -9.39 11.84
C GLN A 221 8.98 -8.96 10.37
N LEU A 222 8.24 -9.57 9.45
CA LEU A 222 8.28 -9.24 8.01
C LEU A 222 7.62 -7.90 7.69
N PHE A 223 6.54 -7.58 8.40
CA PHE A 223 5.68 -6.43 8.13
C PHE A 223 5.51 -5.60 9.40
N SER A 224 5.58 -4.28 9.26
CA SER A 224 5.18 -3.34 10.32
C SER A 224 3.64 -3.22 10.39
N ILE A 225 2.96 -4.28 10.81
CA ILE A 225 1.48 -4.31 10.90
C ILE A 225 1.03 -3.45 12.09
N GLY A 226 0.31 -2.35 11.81
CA GLY A 226 -0.37 -1.55 12.83
C GLY A 226 0.22 -0.17 13.14
N GLU A 227 1.46 0.11 12.76
CA GLU A 227 2.07 1.41 13.05
C GLU A 227 1.44 2.55 12.23
N MET A 228 0.46 3.24 12.81
CA MET A 228 0.02 4.56 12.34
C MET A 228 1.12 5.59 12.60
N GLY A 229 1.67 6.16 11.54
CA GLY A 229 2.19 7.54 11.57
C GLY A 229 3.57 7.80 12.19
N GLY A 230 4.29 6.83 12.71
CA GLY A 230 5.66 7.02 13.20
C GLY A 230 6.72 6.72 12.13
N ARG A 231 7.56 7.70 11.75
CA ARG A 231 8.86 7.39 11.11
C ARG A 231 9.65 6.50 12.07
N ARG A 232 9.93 5.23 11.71
CA ARG A 232 11.18 4.62 12.19
C ARG A 232 12.32 5.44 11.58
N PRO A 233 13.26 5.99 12.37
CA PRO A 233 14.43 6.67 11.83
C PRO A 233 15.30 5.76 10.96
N HIS A 234 15.16 4.44 11.09
CA HIS A 234 15.99 3.45 10.41
C HIS A 234 15.20 2.21 9.94
N SER A 235 14.19 2.39 9.09
CA SER A 235 13.76 1.26 8.24
C SER A 235 14.55 1.37 6.93
N PRO A 236 15.41 0.40 6.58
CA PRO A 236 16.08 0.40 5.29
C PRO A 236 15.03 0.45 4.16
N PRO A 237 15.34 1.10 3.02
CA PRO A 237 14.46 1.11 1.87
C PRO A 237 14.10 -0.34 1.49
N GLY A 238 12.80 -0.66 1.43
CA GLY A 238 12.31 -1.99 1.06
C GLY A 238 11.47 -2.75 2.09
N HIS A 239 11.28 -2.24 3.33
CA HIS A 239 10.37 -2.90 4.27
C HIS A 239 8.88 -2.71 3.89
N PRO A 240 8.14 -3.79 3.61
CA PRO A 240 6.70 -3.69 3.35
C PRO A 240 5.94 -3.35 4.64
N LYS A 241 5.19 -2.25 4.61
CA LYS A 241 4.43 -1.75 5.78
C LYS A 241 3.16 -2.55 6.09
N THR A 242 2.70 -3.38 5.16
CA THR A 242 1.46 -4.15 5.29
C THR A 242 1.54 -5.40 4.43
N PRO A 243 0.92 -6.52 4.85
CA PRO A 243 0.74 -7.67 3.98
C PRO A 243 -0.23 -7.30 2.84
N GLN A 244 0.30 -6.75 1.75
CA GLN A 244 -0.45 -6.49 0.52
C GLN A 244 -0.24 -7.63 -0.45
N PHE A 245 -1.32 -8.25 -0.90
CA PHE A 245 -1.27 -9.28 -1.94
C PHE A 245 -0.50 -8.87 -3.20
N HIS A 246 -0.34 -7.57 -3.44
CA HIS A 246 0.43 -7.06 -4.56
C HIS A 246 1.51 -6.08 -4.08
N SER A 247 2.73 -6.22 -4.57
CA SER A 247 3.74 -5.16 -4.49
C SER A 247 3.34 -4.05 -5.46
N ARG A 248 3.47 -2.79 -5.03
CA ARG A 248 3.17 -1.61 -5.84
C ARG A 248 4.32 -0.64 -5.77
N PHE A 249 4.85 -0.25 -6.93
CA PHE A 249 5.85 0.79 -7.04
C PHE A 249 5.31 1.93 -7.89
N HIS A 250 5.36 3.14 -7.35
CA HIS A 250 4.85 4.33 -8.02
C HIS A 250 6.03 5.18 -8.46
N GLN A 251 6.27 5.26 -9.76
CA GLN A 251 7.38 6.05 -10.30
C GLN A 251 7.01 7.53 -10.40
N HIS A 252 5.81 7.82 -10.92
CA HIS A 252 5.37 9.17 -11.22
C HIS A 252 3.95 9.39 -10.74
N VAL A 253 3.73 10.48 -10.01
CA VAL A 253 2.41 10.95 -9.57
C VAL A 253 2.38 12.44 -9.79
N LYS A 254 1.61 12.88 -10.79
CA LYS A 254 1.44 14.29 -11.15
C LYS A 254 -0.03 14.65 -11.06
N ILE A 255 -0.29 15.79 -10.45
CA ILE A 255 -1.61 16.40 -10.37
C ILE A 255 -1.53 17.71 -11.13
N THR A 256 -2.37 17.83 -12.13
CA THR A 256 -2.48 19.04 -12.96
C THR A 256 -3.85 19.63 -12.72
N TYR A 257 -3.92 20.95 -12.54
CA TYR A 257 -5.18 21.67 -12.57
C TYR A 257 -5.24 22.57 -13.79
N ARG A 258 -6.46 22.83 -14.28
CA ARG A 258 -6.76 23.84 -15.27
C ARG A 258 -7.88 24.72 -14.75
N ASP A 259 -7.69 26.03 -14.71
CA ASP A 259 -8.78 26.95 -14.38
C ASP A 259 -9.72 27.08 -15.59
N GLY A 260 -11.00 26.79 -15.37
CA GLY A 260 -12.05 26.95 -16.38
C GLY A 260 -12.26 28.39 -16.84
N LEU A 261 -11.95 29.40 -16.01
CA LEU A 261 -12.11 30.81 -16.38
C LEU A 261 -10.91 31.36 -17.15
N THR A 262 -9.70 31.21 -16.61
CA THR A 262 -8.49 31.79 -17.22
C THR A 262 -7.85 30.87 -18.26
N GLY A 263 -8.13 29.56 -18.20
CA GLY A 263 -7.45 28.54 -18.99
C GLY A 263 -6.05 28.22 -18.49
N GLU A 264 -5.58 28.87 -17.42
CA GLU A 264 -4.25 28.64 -16.85
C GLU A 264 -4.11 27.20 -16.36
N VAL A 265 -2.95 26.60 -16.62
CA VAL A 265 -2.62 25.24 -16.22
C VAL A 265 -1.50 25.30 -15.20
N GLY A 266 -1.68 24.61 -14.08
CA GLY A 266 -0.67 24.52 -13.03
C GLY A 266 -0.54 23.13 -12.45
N TYR A 267 0.45 22.95 -11.58
CA TYR A 267 0.79 21.68 -10.98
C TYR A 267 0.64 21.71 -9.47
N LEU A 268 0.14 20.62 -8.90
CA LEU A 268 0.02 20.45 -7.45
C LEU A 268 0.95 19.34 -6.97
N LYS A 269 1.65 19.61 -5.87
CA LYS A 269 2.42 18.58 -5.19
C LYS A 269 1.46 17.53 -4.60
N PRO A 270 1.60 16.23 -4.92
CA PRO A 270 0.60 15.22 -4.58
C PRO A 270 0.19 15.14 -3.10
N GLY A 271 1.12 15.42 -2.18
CA GLY A 271 0.89 15.34 -0.72
C GLY A 271 0.64 16.68 -0.03
N VAL A 272 0.31 17.76 -0.77
CA VAL A 272 0.16 19.09 -0.17
C VAL A 272 -1.06 19.21 0.76
N PHE A 273 -2.19 18.57 0.42
CA PHE A 273 -3.43 18.63 1.22
C PHE A 273 -3.78 17.29 1.89
N THR A 274 -2.87 16.31 1.95
CA THR A 274 -3.11 15.02 2.61
C THR A 274 -1.82 14.34 3.04
N GLN A 275 -1.84 13.71 4.23
CA GLN A 275 -0.71 12.92 4.74
C GLN A 275 -0.67 11.50 4.17
N SER A 276 -1.83 10.98 3.74
CA SER A 276 -1.89 9.63 3.21
C SER A 276 -1.44 9.61 1.75
N ARG A 277 -0.68 8.58 1.38
CA ARG A 277 -0.35 8.28 -0.01
C ARG A 277 -1.31 7.29 -0.64
N ARG A 278 -2.28 6.76 0.12
CA ARG A 278 -3.14 5.65 -0.31
C ARG A 278 -4.14 6.06 -1.39
N TRP A 279 -4.53 7.34 -1.42
CA TRP A 279 -5.53 7.83 -2.37
C TRP A 279 -5.18 7.53 -3.83
N LYS A 280 -3.89 7.53 -4.18
CA LYS A 280 -3.43 7.30 -5.57
C LYS A 280 -3.68 5.88 -6.09
N ASP A 281 -3.95 4.93 -5.20
CA ASP A 281 -4.19 3.53 -5.54
C ASP A 281 -5.68 3.18 -5.68
N HIS A 282 -6.58 4.11 -5.34
CA HIS A 282 -8.00 3.84 -5.19
C HIS A 282 -8.87 4.90 -5.89
N ALA A 283 -9.73 4.46 -6.80
CA ALA A 283 -10.57 5.34 -7.62
C ALA A 283 -11.54 6.21 -6.79
N ASP A 284 -12.14 5.63 -5.76
CA ASP A 284 -13.05 6.35 -4.85
C ASP A 284 -12.32 7.46 -4.08
N MET A 285 -11.09 7.20 -3.64
CA MET A 285 -10.26 8.20 -2.96
C MET A 285 -9.75 9.27 -3.93
N LEU A 286 -9.40 8.92 -5.17
CA LEU A 286 -9.07 9.90 -6.22
C LEU A 286 -10.23 10.86 -6.47
N LYS A 287 -11.45 10.33 -6.56
CA LYS A 287 -12.66 11.15 -6.70
C LYS A 287 -12.90 12.07 -5.50
N GLN A 288 -12.67 11.56 -4.29
CA GLN A 288 -12.77 12.38 -3.08
C GLN A 288 -11.70 13.46 -3.04
N TYR A 289 -10.48 13.13 -3.47
CA TYR A 289 -9.39 14.10 -3.50
C TYR A 289 -9.64 15.19 -4.53
N SER A 290 -10.06 14.84 -5.74
CA SER A 290 -10.40 15.82 -6.80
C SER A 290 -11.50 16.78 -6.33
N THR A 291 -12.55 16.25 -5.70
CA THR A 291 -13.68 17.05 -5.17
C THR A 291 -13.25 17.94 -4.00
N CYS A 292 -12.31 17.48 -3.16
CA CYS A 292 -11.74 18.30 -2.10
C CYS A 292 -10.89 19.43 -2.68
N LEU A 293 -9.98 19.12 -3.61
CA LEU A 293 -9.14 20.09 -4.30
C LEU A 293 -9.99 21.16 -5.01
N SER A 294 -11.10 20.76 -5.65
CA SER A 294 -11.97 21.73 -6.33
C SER A 294 -12.65 22.73 -5.39
N ARG A 295 -12.76 22.40 -4.09
CA ARG A 295 -13.28 23.29 -3.05
C ARG A 295 -12.19 24.16 -2.41
N LEU A 296 -10.96 23.65 -2.32
CA LEU A 296 -9.84 24.35 -1.70
C LEU A 296 -9.18 25.37 -2.63
N LEU A 297 -8.97 25.01 -3.90
CA LEU A 297 -8.27 25.83 -4.88
C LEU A 297 -8.84 27.24 -5.13
N PRO A 298 -10.15 27.52 -4.97
CA PRO A 298 -10.68 28.87 -4.98
C PRO A 298 -10.05 29.83 -3.96
N HIS A 299 -9.56 29.32 -2.82
CA HIS A 299 -8.81 30.13 -1.83
C HIS A 299 -7.42 30.57 -2.33
N TYR A 300 -6.96 29.99 -3.44
CA TYR A 300 -5.66 30.25 -4.07
C TYR A 300 -5.82 30.85 -5.47
N ASN A 301 -6.92 31.59 -5.72
CA ASN A 301 -7.23 32.27 -6.98
C ASN A 301 -7.48 31.36 -8.20
N VAL A 302 -7.85 30.10 -7.97
CA VAL A 302 -8.27 29.19 -9.06
C VAL A 302 -9.77 29.00 -8.98
N SER A 303 -10.50 29.63 -9.90
CA SER A 303 -11.96 29.81 -9.73
C SER A 303 -12.76 28.58 -10.13
N GLU A 304 -12.48 28.02 -11.32
CA GLU A 304 -13.17 26.83 -11.83
C GLU A 304 -12.19 25.66 -12.04
N PRO A 305 -11.66 25.07 -10.96
CA PRO A 305 -10.62 24.05 -11.05
C PRO A 305 -11.13 22.75 -11.70
N GLN A 306 -10.53 22.38 -12.84
CA GLN A 306 -10.58 21.05 -13.43
C GLN A 306 -9.33 20.29 -13.00
N ILE A 307 -9.47 19.04 -12.53
CA ILE A 307 -8.35 18.30 -11.91
C ILE A 307 -8.08 17.00 -12.65
N PHE A 308 -6.82 16.85 -13.08
CA PHE A 308 -6.30 15.73 -13.84
C PHE A 308 -5.22 15.01 -13.04
N PHE A 309 -5.23 13.68 -13.09
CA PHE A 309 -4.26 12.84 -12.40
C PHE A 309 -3.48 12.01 -13.41
N ASP A 310 -2.16 12.03 -13.26
CA ASP A 310 -1.24 11.19 -14.01
C ASP A 310 -0.48 10.31 -13.01
N ILE A 311 -0.84 9.03 -12.94
CA ILE A 311 -0.38 8.09 -11.91
C ILE A 311 0.17 6.84 -12.61
N TRP A 312 1.47 6.63 -12.48
CA TRP A 312 2.19 5.48 -13.01
C TRP A 312 2.52 4.51 -11.89
N VAL A 313 2.13 3.25 -12.09
CA VAL A 313 2.32 2.18 -11.12
C VAL A 313 2.78 0.90 -11.81
N SER A 314 3.75 0.22 -11.21
CA SER A 314 4.01 -1.20 -11.47
C SER A 314 3.42 -2.02 -10.35
N ILE A 315 2.77 -3.12 -10.72
CA ILE A 315 2.12 -4.06 -9.82
C ILE A 315 2.73 -5.44 -10.04
N ASN A 316 3.36 -6.01 -9.00
CA ASN A 316 4.00 -7.32 -9.05
C ASN A 316 4.98 -7.46 -10.24
N ASP A 317 5.96 -6.56 -10.28
CA ASP A 317 7.09 -6.56 -11.23
C ASP A 317 6.69 -6.58 -12.71
N ARG A 318 5.50 -6.04 -13.02
CA ARG A 318 5.08 -5.74 -14.40
C ARG A 318 5.69 -4.41 -14.88
N PHE A 319 5.49 -4.10 -16.16
CA PHE A 319 5.72 -2.76 -16.69
C PHE A 319 5.06 -1.67 -15.82
N GLN A 320 5.69 -0.52 -15.72
CA GLN A 320 5.04 0.70 -15.24
C GLN A 320 3.96 1.09 -16.24
N GLN A 321 2.72 1.20 -15.77
CA GLN A 321 1.61 1.65 -16.60
C GLN A 321 0.77 2.70 -15.88
N ARG A 322 -0.04 3.43 -16.64
CA ARG A 322 -1.01 4.38 -16.09
C ARG A 322 -2.14 3.63 -15.36
N LEU A 323 -2.53 4.14 -14.20
CA LEU A 323 -3.69 3.65 -13.45
C LEU A 323 -4.99 4.33 -13.90
N VAL A 324 -4.92 5.59 -14.32
CA VAL A 324 -6.06 6.45 -14.66
C VAL A 324 -5.80 7.22 -15.94
N ASP A 325 -6.86 7.55 -16.68
CA ASP A 325 -6.76 8.37 -17.88
C ASP A 325 -6.44 9.84 -17.50
N PRO A 326 -5.27 10.38 -17.89
CA PRO A 326 -4.85 11.72 -17.50
C PRO A 326 -5.63 12.83 -18.22
N ARG A 327 -6.48 12.50 -19.20
CA ARG A 327 -7.26 13.47 -19.98
C ARG A 327 -8.63 13.76 -19.36
N VAL A 328 -9.02 13.01 -18.35
CA VAL A 328 -10.35 13.11 -17.73
C VAL A 328 -10.30 14.08 -16.55
N ASP A 329 -11.24 15.03 -16.51
CA ASP A 329 -11.47 15.86 -15.32
C ASP A 329 -12.18 15.04 -14.24
N LEU A 330 -11.43 14.62 -13.22
CA LEU A 330 -11.97 13.78 -12.14
C LEU A 330 -12.96 14.53 -11.25
N VAL A 331 -13.06 15.87 -11.31
CA VAL A 331 -14.09 16.62 -10.57
C VAL A 331 -15.47 16.32 -11.15
N LYS A 332 -15.60 16.24 -12.48
CA LYS A 332 -16.87 15.96 -13.18
C LYS A 332 -17.07 14.48 -13.51
N ALA A 333 -16.00 13.69 -13.56
CA ALA A 333 -16.08 12.28 -13.92
C ALA A 333 -17.04 11.48 -13.01
N PRO A 334 -17.84 10.55 -13.56
CA PRO A 334 -18.72 9.71 -12.77
C PRO A 334 -17.93 8.72 -11.93
N TRP A 335 -18.45 8.41 -10.75
CA TRP A 335 -17.96 7.35 -9.89
C TRP A 335 -19.14 6.76 -9.11
N SER A 336 -19.14 5.43 -8.93
CA SER A 336 -20.17 4.71 -8.18
C SER A 336 -19.53 3.47 -7.54
N PRO A 337 -19.94 3.09 -6.31
CA PRO A 337 -19.53 1.82 -5.72
C PRO A 337 -20.17 0.60 -6.40
N TRP A 338 -21.19 0.81 -7.26
CA TRP A 338 -21.99 -0.26 -7.88
C TRP A 338 -21.67 -0.49 -9.36
N SER A 339 -20.80 0.32 -9.96
CA SER A 339 -20.43 0.18 -11.38
C SER A 339 -18.93 0.34 -11.59
N PRO A 340 -18.35 -0.29 -12.63
CA PRO A 340 -16.96 -0.05 -13.01
C PRO A 340 -16.70 1.44 -13.25
N THR A 341 -15.49 1.88 -12.91
CA THR A 341 -15.09 3.29 -13.06
C THR A 341 -14.49 3.50 -14.45
N PRO A 342 -15.09 4.33 -15.33
CA PRO A 342 -14.73 4.38 -16.76
C PRO A 342 -13.36 5.03 -17.05
N TRP A 343 -12.84 5.82 -16.12
CA TRP A 343 -11.56 6.51 -16.25
C TRP A 343 -10.38 5.78 -15.59
N VAL A 344 -10.63 4.61 -15.00
CA VAL A 344 -9.57 3.71 -14.53
C VAL A 344 -9.14 2.84 -15.70
N LEU A 345 -7.84 2.84 -16.00
CA LEU A 345 -7.30 2.09 -17.12
C LEU A 345 -7.13 0.61 -16.76
N PRO A 346 -7.38 -0.32 -17.70
CA PRO A 346 -7.24 -1.74 -17.43
C PRO A 346 -5.77 -2.14 -17.20
N LEU A 347 -5.54 -3.18 -16.43
CA LEU A 347 -4.21 -3.79 -16.32
C LEU A 347 -3.84 -4.44 -17.65
N LEU A 348 -2.64 -4.15 -18.19
CA LEU A 348 -2.12 -4.70 -19.44
C LEU A 348 -1.69 -6.16 -19.27
N LEU A 349 -2.68 -7.04 -19.15
CA LEU A 349 -2.46 -8.47 -18.86
C LEU A 349 -1.68 -9.17 -19.97
N GLU A 350 -1.83 -8.74 -21.23
CA GLU A 350 -1.09 -9.28 -22.38
C GLU A 350 0.43 -9.09 -22.28
N LEU A 351 0.89 -8.15 -21.46
CA LEU A 351 2.30 -7.91 -21.20
C LEU A 351 2.82 -8.69 -19.97
N SER A 352 1.95 -9.39 -19.22
CA SER A 352 2.37 -10.18 -18.05
C SER A 352 3.43 -11.25 -18.34
N PRO A 353 3.44 -11.95 -19.49
CA PRO A 353 4.49 -12.91 -19.82
C PRO A 353 5.90 -12.32 -19.89
N TRP A 354 6.02 -10.99 -20.06
CA TRP A 354 7.32 -10.32 -20.12
C TRP A 354 8.06 -10.28 -18.79
N ARG A 355 7.42 -10.52 -17.65
CA ARG A 355 8.05 -10.42 -16.31
C ARG A 355 9.40 -11.11 -16.19
N GLN A 356 9.48 -12.36 -16.68
CA GLN A 356 10.74 -13.11 -16.66
C GLN A 356 11.79 -12.42 -17.54
N ARG A 357 11.39 -11.96 -18.72
CA ARG A 357 12.25 -11.22 -19.63
C ARG A 357 12.72 -9.88 -19.06
N LEU A 358 11.87 -9.17 -18.32
CA LEU A 358 12.24 -7.91 -17.64
C LEU A 358 13.34 -8.17 -16.60
N LYS A 359 13.16 -9.21 -15.78
CA LYS A 359 14.15 -9.63 -14.79
C LYS A 359 15.48 -10.04 -15.45
N GLU A 360 15.43 -10.80 -16.54
CA GLU A 360 16.63 -11.16 -17.32
C GLU A 360 17.38 -9.92 -17.82
N LEU A 361 16.64 -8.96 -18.42
CA LEU A 361 17.22 -7.72 -18.92
C LEU A 361 17.87 -6.91 -17.79
N GLU A 362 17.21 -6.79 -16.64
CA GLU A 362 17.76 -6.11 -15.46
C GLU A 362 19.03 -6.79 -14.94
N THR A 363 19.08 -8.12 -14.91
CA THR A 363 20.27 -8.87 -14.45
C THR A 363 21.47 -8.80 -15.40
N GLN A 364 21.27 -8.39 -16.66
CA GLN A 364 22.34 -8.25 -17.65
C GLN A 364 23.02 -6.88 -17.60
N LEU A 365 22.47 -5.94 -16.84
CA LEU A 365 22.99 -4.57 -16.74
C LEU A 365 24.13 -4.48 -15.73
N ASP A 366 25.03 -3.54 -15.97
CA ASP A 366 26.09 -3.17 -15.03
C ASP A 366 25.50 -2.57 -13.75
N GLU A 367 26.20 -2.69 -12.61
CA GLU A 367 25.74 -2.20 -11.30
C GLU A 367 25.39 -0.70 -11.26
N ASP A 368 26.01 0.10 -12.13
CA ASP A 368 25.79 1.56 -12.22
C ASP A 368 24.69 1.95 -13.23
N THR A 369 24.08 0.97 -13.91
CA THR A 369 23.03 1.19 -14.92
C THR A 369 21.68 0.76 -14.39
N ASP A 370 20.76 1.72 -14.32
CA ASP A 370 19.38 1.48 -13.92
C ASP A 370 18.48 1.34 -15.15
N VAL A 371 17.41 0.56 -15.00
CA VAL A 371 16.39 0.37 -16.04
C VAL A 371 15.00 0.68 -15.52
N VAL A 372 14.19 1.30 -16.38
CA VAL A 372 12.76 1.50 -16.13
C VAL A 372 11.98 0.95 -17.32
N PHE A 373 11.12 -0.03 -17.05
CA PHE A 373 10.22 -0.61 -18.04
C PHE A 373 8.86 0.09 -18.00
N ILE A 374 8.42 0.61 -19.14
CA ILE A 374 7.19 1.40 -19.28
C ILE A 374 6.30 0.77 -20.34
N ALA A 375 4.99 0.76 -20.09
CA ALA A 375 3.96 0.45 -21.07
C ALA A 375 2.84 1.49 -21.00
N ASP A 376 2.48 2.06 -22.15
CA ASP A 376 1.43 3.09 -22.23
C ASP A 376 0.38 2.75 -23.30
N PHE A 377 -0.78 3.39 -23.16
CA PHE A 377 -1.95 3.14 -23.99
C PHE A 377 -1.92 3.96 -25.29
N PRO A 378 -2.55 3.45 -26.36
CA PRO A 378 -2.69 4.18 -27.63
C PRO A 378 -3.21 5.62 -27.47
N GLY A 379 -2.54 6.57 -28.11
CA GLY A 379 -2.92 7.99 -28.11
C GLY A 379 -2.61 8.73 -26.81
N LEU A 380 -1.93 8.10 -25.85
CA LEU A 380 -1.33 8.77 -24.70
C LEU A 380 0.16 9.02 -24.92
N HIS A 381 0.73 9.91 -24.11
CA HIS A 381 2.15 10.18 -24.11
C HIS A 381 2.70 10.35 -22.72
N LEU A 382 3.96 9.94 -22.51
CA LEU A 382 4.71 10.23 -21.30
C LEU A 382 5.62 11.43 -21.54
N GLU A 383 5.42 12.50 -20.77
CA GLU A 383 6.37 13.61 -20.67
C GLU A 383 7.35 13.31 -19.52
N ASN A 384 8.64 13.33 -19.82
CA ASN A 384 9.68 13.08 -18.84
C ASN A 384 10.84 14.08 -19.01
N PHE A 385 11.54 14.35 -17.91
CA PHE A 385 12.75 15.17 -17.88
C PHE A 385 13.93 14.29 -17.51
N VAL A 386 14.97 14.28 -18.34
CA VAL A 386 16.21 13.56 -18.03
C VAL A 386 17.14 14.50 -17.28
N SER A 387 17.45 14.22 -16.01
CA SER A 387 18.42 15.02 -15.25
C SER A 387 19.79 14.99 -15.91
N GLU A 388 20.57 16.06 -15.78
CA GLU A 388 21.97 16.12 -16.23
C GLU A 388 22.85 15.10 -15.48
N ASP A 389 22.44 14.70 -14.27
CA ASP A 389 23.11 13.67 -13.46
C ASP A 389 22.96 12.25 -14.07
N LEU A 390 22.02 12.07 -15.00
CA LEU A 390 21.80 10.80 -15.69
C LEU A 390 22.60 10.77 -16.99
N GLY A 391 23.69 10.00 -16.97
CA GLY A 391 24.56 9.84 -18.12
C GLY A 391 24.08 8.74 -19.05
N ASN A 392 24.32 8.91 -20.35
CA ASN A 392 24.09 7.89 -21.37
C ASN A 392 22.64 7.36 -21.40
N THR A 393 21.67 8.24 -21.18
CA THR A 393 20.25 7.86 -21.18
C THR A 393 19.81 7.44 -22.58
N SER A 394 19.20 6.27 -22.69
CA SER A 394 18.67 5.75 -23.95
C SER A 394 17.25 5.22 -23.76
N LEU A 395 16.46 5.34 -24.82
CA LEU A 395 15.14 4.76 -24.92
C LEU A 395 15.17 3.65 -25.96
N GLN A 396 14.64 2.47 -25.62
CA GLN A 396 14.53 1.34 -26.54
C GLN A 396 13.10 0.79 -26.53
N VAL A 397 12.56 0.55 -27.73
CA VAL A 397 11.20 0.01 -27.89
C VAL A 397 11.26 -1.52 -27.83
N LEU A 398 10.47 -2.09 -26.92
CA LEU A 398 10.35 -3.53 -26.72
C LEU A 398 9.18 -4.13 -27.49
N ARG A 399 8.09 -3.38 -27.66
CA ARG A 399 6.90 -3.78 -28.43
C ARG A 399 6.12 -2.55 -28.88
N GLY A 400 5.55 -2.61 -30.08
CA GLY A 400 4.73 -1.54 -30.64
C GLY A 400 5.55 -0.44 -31.33
N GLU A 401 4.95 0.74 -31.47
CA GLU A 401 5.57 1.90 -32.14
C GLU A 401 5.34 3.15 -31.30
N VAL A 402 6.41 3.91 -31.08
CA VAL A 402 6.39 5.17 -30.33
C VAL A 402 6.98 6.30 -31.16
N LEU A 403 6.46 7.50 -30.96
CA LEU A 403 7.03 8.73 -31.50
C LEU A 403 7.70 9.50 -30.37
N LEU A 404 9.02 9.63 -30.42
CA LEU A 404 9.82 10.42 -29.50
C LEU A 404 9.90 11.87 -30.00
N GLU A 405 9.30 12.79 -29.26
CA GLU A 405 9.36 14.24 -29.47
C GLU A 405 10.40 14.84 -28.51
N LEU A 406 11.47 15.39 -29.07
CA LEU A 406 12.47 16.19 -28.35
C LEU A 406 12.01 17.64 -28.33
N VAL A 407 11.42 18.07 -27.21
CA VAL A 407 10.65 19.32 -27.11
C VAL A 407 11.49 20.55 -27.46
N GLU A 408 12.71 20.62 -26.94
CA GLU A 408 13.60 21.77 -27.15
C GLU A 408 14.22 21.80 -28.56
N GLN A 409 14.41 20.63 -29.17
CA GLN A 409 15.00 20.52 -30.51
C GLN A 409 13.95 20.61 -31.62
N GLN A 410 12.65 20.57 -31.26
CA GLN A 410 11.53 20.48 -32.19
C GLN A 410 11.69 19.36 -33.23
N ARG A 411 12.21 18.21 -32.80
CA ARG A 411 12.44 17.04 -33.63
C ARG A 411 11.63 15.86 -33.13
N ASN A 412 11.04 15.14 -34.08
CA ASN A 412 10.27 13.93 -33.80
C ASN A 412 10.95 12.74 -34.47
N HIS A 413 11.07 11.64 -33.73
CA HIS A 413 11.69 10.40 -34.17
C HIS A 413 10.73 9.24 -33.96
N SER A 414 10.34 8.55 -35.04
CA SER A 414 9.54 7.32 -34.92
C SER A 414 10.47 6.15 -34.61
N LEU A 415 10.15 5.40 -33.56
CA LEU A 415 10.89 4.22 -33.12
C LEU A 415 9.95 3.01 -33.11
N ARG A 416 10.39 1.95 -33.78
CA ARG A 416 9.71 0.66 -33.85
C ARG A 416 10.37 -0.36 -32.94
N GLU A 417 9.71 -1.48 -32.72
CA GLU A 417 10.22 -2.62 -31.96
C GLU A 417 11.68 -2.96 -32.31
N GLY A 418 12.51 -3.09 -31.27
CA GLY A 418 13.95 -3.34 -31.36
C GLY A 418 14.80 -2.10 -31.59
N GLN A 419 14.22 -0.98 -32.04
CA GLN A 419 14.95 0.27 -32.24
C GLN A 419 15.09 1.04 -30.92
N GLY A 420 16.18 1.78 -30.82
CA GLY A 420 16.43 2.67 -29.69
C GLY A 420 17.22 3.90 -30.10
N MET A 421 17.18 4.91 -29.25
CA MET A 421 17.82 6.19 -29.47
C MET A 421 18.33 6.77 -28.16
N GLN A 422 19.45 7.48 -28.20
CA GLN A 422 19.90 8.26 -27.05
C GLN A 422 19.03 9.48 -26.84
N VAL A 423 18.68 9.73 -25.58
CA VAL A 423 17.87 10.88 -25.18
C VAL A 423 18.80 11.90 -24.51
N PRO A 424 18.81 13.16 -24.95
CA PRO A 424 19.67 14.19 -24.38
C PRO A 424 19.32 14.45 -22.90
N ALA A 425 20.36 14.64 -22.08
CA ALA A 425 20.21 15.05 -20.69
C ALA A 425 19.87 16.55 -20.59
N GLY A 426 19.25 16.96 -19.49
CA GLY A 426 18.88 18.35 -19.21
C GLY A 426 17.66 18.86 -19.98
N GLN A 427 16.95 18.00 -20.72
CA GLN A 427 15.84 18.38 -21.59
C GLN A 427 14.57 17.58 -21.33
N TYR A 428 13.42 18.17 -21.68
CA TYR A 428 12.14 17.46 -21.73
C TYR A 428 11.96 16.71 -23.05
N HIS A 429 11.39 15.51 -22.97
CA HIS A 429 10.93 14.76 -24.12
C HIS A 429 9.54 14.16 -23.87
N ARG A 430 8.83 13.87 -24.95
CA ARG A 430 7.54 13.19 -24.93
C ARG A 430 7.62 11.92 -25.75
N VAL A 431 7.17 10.81 -25.15
CA VAL A 431 7.05 9.53 -25.85
C VAL A 431 5.58 9.29 -26.11
N HIS A 432 5.15 9.43 -27.37
CA HIS A 432 3.77 9.22 -27.78
C HIS A 432 3.58 7.77 -28.24
N THR A 433 2.55 7.10 -27.72
CA THR A 433 2.17 5.76 -28.18
C THR A 433 1.31 5.91 -29.44
N VAL A 434 1.89 5.61 -30.60
CA VAL A 434 1.22 5.76 -31.91
C VAL A 434 0.68 4.46 -32.47
N SER A 435 1.09 3.31 -31.91
CA SER A 435 0.55 2.01 -32.28
C SER A 435 -0.92 1.84 -31.85
N ALA A 436 -1.64 0.97 -32.56
CA ALA A 436 -3.02 0.61 -32.23
C ALA A 436 -3.13 -0.25 -30.96
N GLU A 437 -2.08 -0.99 -30.62
CA GLU A 437 -1.91 -1.70 -29.36
C GLU A 437 -1.03 -0.89 -28.40
N PRO A 438 -1.08 -1.16 -27.08
CA PRO A 438 -0.15 -0.58 -26.12
C PRO A 438 1.30 -0.77 -26.54
N ALA A 439 2.11 0.30 -26.44
CA ALA A 439 3.54 0.21 -26.67
C ALA A 439 4.28 -0.02 -25.36
N ALA A 440 5.30 -0.86 -25.42
CA ALA A 440 6.21 -1.13 -24.32
C ALA A 440 7.62 -0.72 -24.70
N TYR A 441 8.30 -0.01 -23.81
CA TYR A 441 9.64 0.50 -24.02
C TYR A 441 10.38 0.56 -22.69
N LEU A 442 11.70 0.71 -22.75
CA LEU A 442 12.54 0.85 -21.59
C LEU A 442 13.40 2.11 -21.68
N TYR A 443 13.74 2.65 -20.51
CA TYR A 443 14.84 3.59 -20.35
C TYR A 443 16.03 2.88 -19.72
N LEU A 444 17.21 3.06 -20.29
CA LEU A 444 18.48 2.75 -19.63
C LEU A 444 19.16 4.07 -19.31
N TYR A 445 19.66 4.23 -18.09
CA TYR A 445 20.47 5.38 -17.73
C TYR A 445 21.57 4.98 -16.75
N VAL A 446 22.71 5.63 -16.86
CA VAL A 446 23.83 5.45 -15.94
C VAL A 446 23.72 6.51 -14.87
N ASN A 447 23.64 6.09 -13.61
CA ASN A 447 23.62 7.01 -12.48
C ASN A 447 25.03 7.55 -12.23
N THR A 448 25.37 8.68 -12.87
CA THR A 448 26.76 9.18 -12.85
C THR A 448 27.19 9.62 -11.45
N THR A 449 26.26 10.14 -10.65
CA THR A 449 26.51 10.51 -9.25
C THR A 449 26.84 9.29 -8.40
N ALA A 450 26.06 8.21 -8.52
CA ALA A 450 26.33 6.96 -7.80
C ALA A 450 27.68 6.36 -8.23
N ARG A 451 27.97 6.36 -9.53
CA ARG A 451 29.26 5.88 -10.06
C ARG A 451 30.45 6.70 -9.54
N GLN A 452 30.33 8.02 -9.49
CA GLN A 452 31.35 8.90 -8.91
C GLN A 452 31.53 8.64 -7.41
N LEU A 453 30.43 8.44 -6.68
CA LEU A 453 30.46 8.09 -5.26
C LEU A 453 31.17 6.75 -5.03
N HIS A 454 30.84 5.72 -5.81
CA HIS A 454 31.48 4.40 -5.74
C HIS A 454 32.98 4.48 -6.02
N ALA A 455 33.38 5.20 -7.07
CA ALA A 455 34.79 5.44 -7.37
C ALA A 455 35.51 6.18 -6.23
N GLY A 456 34.86 7.17 -5.62
CA GLY A 456 35.38 7.90 -4.45
C GLY A 456 35.54 7.00 -3.22
N LEU A 457 34.55 6.15 -2.94
CA LEU A 457 34.57 5.19 -1.83
C LEU A 457 35.65 4.12 -2.03
N ALA A 458 35.80 3.58 -3.25
CA ALA A 458 36.85 2.62 -3.58
C ALA A 458 38.24 3.23 -3.37
N ARG A 459 38.44 4.47 -3.81
CA ARG A 459 39.69 5.22 -3.57
C ARG A 459 39.97 5.45 -2.09
N LEU A 460 38.94 5.78 -1.29
CA LEU A 460 39.09 5.94 0.16
C LEU A 460 39.43 4.62 0.85
N GLN A 461 38.84 3.51 0.42
CA GLN A 461 39.18 2.18 0.92
C GLN A 461 40.63 1.83 0.59
N GLU A 462 41.07 2.06 -0.65
CA GLU A 462 42.45 1.85 -1.06
C GLU A 462 43.43 2.69 -0.24
N LEU A 463 43.14 3.98 -0.03
CA LEU A 463 43.97 4.85 0.81
C LEU A 463 44.02 4.37 2.26
N ARG A 464 42.87 3.98 2.84
CA ARG A 464 42.81 3.42 4.19
C ARG A 464 43.63 2.14 4.29
N ASP A 465 43.55 1.27 3.31
CA ASP A 465 44.27 -0.01 3.32
C ASP A 465 45.77 0.20 3.12
N ARG A 466 46.19 1.20 2.31
CA ARG A 466 47.60 1.66 2.22
C ARG A 466 48.12 2.22 3.55
N VAL A 467 47.33 3.06 4.24
CA VAL A 467 47.68 3.60 5.56
C VAL A 467 47.76 2.48 6.60
N ARG A 468 46.83 1.52 6.57
CA ARG A 468 46.78 0.38 7.51
C ARG A 468 47.89 -0.63 7.28
N ASN A 469 48.27 -0.87 6.03
CA ASN A 469 49.35 -1.80 5.65
C ASN A 469 50.74 -1.18 5.72
N GLY A 470 50.85 0.10 6.13
CA GLY A 470 52.12 0.72 6.47
C GLY A 470 53.08 0.86 5.30
N SER A 471 52.80 1.78 4.37
CA SER A 471 53.89 2.53 3.75
C SER A 471 54.33 3.64 4.71
N GLY A 472 55.00 3.23 5.79
CA GLY A 472 55.92 4.09 6.51
C GLY A 472 57.23 4.14 5.73
N GLU A 473 57.30 4.98 4.71
CA GLU A 473 58.56 5.54 4.22
C GLU A 473 58.33 7.03 3.99
N GLY A 474 58.90 7.81 4.89
CA GLY A 474 58.84 9.26 5.00
C GLY A 474 59.56 9.67 6.27
#